data_AF-A0A956GEM3-F1
#
_entry.id   AF-A0A956GEM3-F1
#
_cell.length_a   1.000
_cell.length_b   1.000
_cell.length_c   1.000
_cell.angle_alpha   90.00
_cell.angle_beta   90.00
_cell.angle_gamma   90.00
#
_symmetry.space_group_name_H-M   'P 1'
#
loop_
_entity.id
_entity.type
_entity.pdbx_description
1 polymer ?
#
loop_
_entity_poly.entity_id
_entity_poly.type
_entity_poly.pdbx_seq_one_letter_code
_entity_poly.pdbx_strand_id
1 'polypeptide(L)'
;MRLPRRVYLAAALACASIGCSEAAGAWTVFTDEAPQLPPTARPGSRLYAAAPVVLYLALDGATITKGSRSDARLDESPLCGATIAAFDHTPFGADRQQVVAELVAGVEAYYARYRLLVVTERPQSGDYQMLVVGGRPEDCQRQSIGGLAPLDCADASPRDVGFVYSQPITALAGVALVTAHELGHMLGLPHTLDGCGVMSNFICSGGGDKAFIDGDQQVAPDHAGRCGFGPTVNTHALLLDALGSRAPPDAGDADGGASDGRAETGADGSAGDGAVGGDGGCRLGAAGAPICSPLALLVLLIFGLLRRRRCAHRPP
;
A
#
# COMPACT_ATOMS: atom_id res chain seq x y z
N MET A 1 -29.48 -14.16 34.07
CA MET A 1 -29.44 -13.51 32.74
C MET A 1 -28.04 -13.67 32.18
N ARG A 2 -27.86 -14.57 31.21
CA ARG A 2 -26.59 -14.80 30.48
C ARG A 2 -26.83 -14.35 29.04
N LEU A 3 -25.97 -13.48 28.52
CA LEU A 3 -26.00 -13.03 27.12
C LEU A 3 -25.66 -14.20 26.18
N PRO A 4 -26.36 -14.39 25.05
CA PRO A 4 -25.98 -15.41 24.08
C PRO A 4 -24.71 -14.97 23.34
N ARG A 5 -23.70 -15.84 23.36
CA ARG A 5 -22.52 -15.79 22.49
C ARG A 5 -22.99 -15.85 21.04
N ARG A 6 -22.76 -14.78 20.29
CA ARG A 6 -22.97 -14.77 18.84
C ARG A 6 -21.77 -15.40 18.14
N VAL A 7 -22.13 -16.24 17.18
CA VAL A 7 -21.32 -16.94 16.20
C VAL A 7 -20.55 -15.93 15.35
N TYR A 8 -19.22 -16.01 15.34
CA TYR A 8 -18.39 -15.48 14.26
C TYR A 8 -17.80 -16.68 13.53
N LEU A 9 -18.39 -17.03 12.38
CA LEU A 9 -17.83 -18.02 11.47
C LEU A 9 -18.00 -17.53 10.03
N ALA A 10 -16.88 -17.58 9.30
CA ALA A 10 -16.73 -17.55 7.85
C ALA A 10 -16.91 -16.20 7.12
N ALA A 11 -15.80 -15.46 7.00
CA ALA A 11 -15.47 -14.70 5.80
C ALA A 11 -13.99 -14.96 5.44
N ALA A 12 -13.70 -16.18 5.01
CA ALA A 12 -12.40 -16.57 4.49
C ALA A 12 -12.64 -17.51 3.30
N LEU A 13 -12.75 -16.95 2.09
CA LEU A 13 -12.32 -17.52 0.81
C LEU A 13 -12.87 -16.65 -0.34
N ALA A 14 -12.09 -15.65 -0.76
CA ALA A 14 -12.20 -15.03 -2.08
C ALA A 14 -10.88 -14.29 -2.42
N CYS A 15 -9.75 -14.98 -2.30
CA CYS A 15 -8.47 -14.52 -2.87
C CYS A 15 -7.86 -15.67 -3.67
N ALA A 16 -8.50 -16.00 -4.79
CA ALA A 16 -7.92 -16.87 -5.78
C ALA A 16 -8.34 -16.35 -7.16
N SER A 17 -7.35 -15.91 -7.93
CA SER A 17 -7.43 -15.53 -9.35
C SER A 17 -8.08 -14.19 -9.72
N ILE A 18 -7.66 -13.10 -9.09
CA ILE A 18 -7.51 -11.87 -9.87
C ILE A 18 -6.29 -12.12 -10.75
N GLY A 19 -6.53 -12.53 -12.00
CA GLY A 19 -5.47 -12.52 -13.00
C GLY A 19 -5.00 -11.08 -13.12
N CYS A 20 -3.80 -10.79 -12.62
CA CYS A 20 -3.05 -9.60 -13.01
C CYS A 20 -2.80 -9.71 -14.51
N SER A 21 -3.77 -9.32 -15.32
CA SER A 21 -3.57 -9.10 -16.73
C SER A 21 -2.64 -7.90 -16.80
N GLU A 22 -1.37 -8.15 -17.07
CA GLU A 22 -0.35 -7.16 -17.41
C GLU A 22 -0.80 -6.39 -18.65
N ALA A 23 -1.68 -5.41 -18.48
CA ALA A 23 -1.71 -4.28 -19.36
C ALA A 23 -0.42 -3.50 -19.06
N ALA A 24 0.69 -3.97 -19.63
CA ALA A 24 1.91 -3.20 -19.77
C ALA A 24 1.63 -2.05 -20.77
N GLY A 25 0.76 -1.13 -20.37
CA GLY A 25 0.64 0.15 -21.00
C GLY A 25 2.01 0.82 -20.94
N ALA A 26 2.41 1.44 -22.04
CA ALA A 26 3.64 2.22 -22.09
C ALA A 26 3.54 3.33 -21.03
N TRP A 27 4.15 3.09 -19.87
CA TRP A 27 4.35 4.10 -18.86
C TRP A 27 5.22 5.18 -19.49
N THR A 28 4.66 6.36 -19.72
CA THR A 28 5.47 7.56 -19.94
C THR A 28 6.48 7.66 -18.81
N VAL A 29 7.72 8.01 -19.15
CA VAL A 29 8.82 8.23 -18.22
C VAL A 29 8.29 8.85 -16.93
N PHE A 30 8.47 8.13 -15.83
CA PHE A 30 8.11 8.61 -14.51
C PHE A 30 9.17 9.62 -14.10
N THR A 31 8.77 10.88 -14.02
CA THR A 31 9.59 11.96 -13.47
C THR A 31 8.94 12.42 -12.18
N ASP A 32 9.77 12.71 -11.21
CA ASP A 32 9.44 13.26 -9.91
C ASP A 32 10.39 14.43 -9.63
N GLU A 33 10.13 15.11 -8.53
CA GLU A 33 11.11 15.99 -7.92
C GLU A 33 11.24 15.65 -6.44
N ALA A 34 12.48 15.43 -6.00
CA ALA A 34 12.79 15.32 -4.59
C ALA A 34 13.75 16.43 -4.17
N PRO A 35 13.32 17.65 -3.78
CA PRO A 35 14.22 18.68 -3.26
C PRO A 35 14.82 18.27 -1.91
N GLN A 36 16.12 18.49 -1.71
CA GLN A 36 16.73 18.25 -0.40
C GLN A 36 16.29 19.36 0.55
N LEU A 37 15.66 18.98 1.66
CA LEU A 37 15.41 19.94 2.73
C LEU A 37 16.75 20.34 3.38
N PRO A 38 16.89 21.58 3.89
CA PRO A 38 18.05 21.95 4.68
C PRO A 38 18.28 20.89 5.75
N PRO A 39 19.53 20.47 6.01
CA PRO A 39 19.78 19.46 7.01
C PRO A 39 19.20 19.94 8.34
N THR A 40 18.08 19.35 8.74
CA THR A 40 17.62 19.44 10.11
C THR A 40 18.67 18.69 10.93
N ALA A 41 19.01 19.23 12.10
CA ALA A 41 19.91 18.51 13.00
C ALA A 41 19.31 17.11 13.19
N ARG A 42 20.04 16.07 12.77
CA ARG A 42 19.59 14.68 12.88
C ARG A 42 18.99 14.50 14.28
N PRO A 43 17.69 14.21 14.42
CA PRO A 43 17.24 13.51 15.60
C PRO A 43 18.13 12.26 15.64
N GLY A 44 18.93 12.09 16.70
CA GLY A 44 19.86 10.97 16.80
C GLY A 44 19.14 9.69 16.37
N SER A 45 19.79 8.90 15.51
CA SER A 45 19.23 7.71 14.83
C SER A 45 18.08 7.16 15.65
N ARG A 46 16.85 7.28 15.15
CA ARG A 46 15.67 6.69 15.79
C ARG A 46 15.99 5.21 15.92
N LEU A 47 16.55 4.83 17.07
CA LEU A 47 16.85 3.46 17.45
C LEU A 47 15.47 2.81 17.50
N TYR A 48 15.08 2.22 16.37
CA TYR A 48 13.90 1.42 16.10
C TYR A 48 12.81 1.62 17.14
N ALA A 49 11.99 2.67 16.96
CA ALA A 49 10.81 2.81 17.77
C ALA A 49 10.03 1.49 17.73
N ALA A 50 9.57 1.00 18.89
CA ALA A 50 8.86 -0.27 18.99
C ALA A 50 7.54 -0.28 18.19
N ALA A 51 7.07 0.86 17.67
CA ALA A 51 5.89 0.99 16.81
C ALA A 51 6.26 1.04 15.31
N PRO A 52 5.35 0.65 14.40
CA PRO A 52 5.55 0.85 12.96
C PRO A 52 5.51 2.35 12.60
N VAL A 53 6.17 2.71 11.49
CA VAL A 53 5.98 4.04 10.86
C VAL A 53 4.60 4.06 10.22
N VAL A 54 3.86 5.15 10.41
CA VAL A 54 2.53 5.33 9.83
C VAL A 54 2.63 6.20 8.59
N LEU A 55 2.13 5.70 7.47
CA LEU A 55 1.87 6.46 6.25
C LEU A 55 0.36 6.72 6.15
N TYR A 56 -0.02 7.98 6.20
CA TYR A 56 -1.38 8.43 5.90
C TYR A 56 -1.50 8.83 4.42
N LEU A 57 -2.43 8.20 3.70
CA LEU A 57 -2.82 8.57 2.35
C LEU A 57 -4.02 9.52 2.41
N ALA A 58 -3.80 10.80 2.13
CA ALA A 58 -4.86 11.80 2.11
C ALA A 58 -5.62 11.77 0.77
N LEU A 59 -6.59 10.84 0.66
CA LEU A 59 -7.34 10.56 -0.58
C LEU A 59 -8.59 11.45 -0.80
N ASP A 60 -9.01 12.18 0.24
CA ASP A 60 -10.16 13.09 0.18
C ASP A 60 -9.78 14.52 -0.23
N GLY A 61 -8.52 14.72 -0.60
CA GLY A 61 -7.93 16.02 -0.88
C GLY A 61 -7.38 16.69 0.38
N ALA A 62 -6.60 17.74 0.20
CA ALA A 62 -6.01 18.48 1.31
C ALA A 62 -5.70 19.92 0.90
N THR A 63 -5.85 20.86 1.82
CA THR A 63 -5.28 22.20 1.69
C THR A 63 -3.98 22.25 2.47
N ILE A 64 -2.86 22.30 1.75
CA ILE A 64 -1.53 22.41 2.32
C ILE A 64 -1.13 23.88 2.36
N THR A 65 -0.64 24.33 3.51
CA THR A 65 -0.03 25.65 3.69
C THR A 65 1.45 25.57 3.34
N LYS A 66 1.92 26.49 2.48
CA LYS A 66 3.36 26.63 2.21
C LYS A 66 4.03 27.16 3.47
N GLY A 67 4.97 26.39 4.01
CA GLY A 67 5.71 26.73 5.22
C GLY A 67 7.22 26.63 5.05
N SER A 68 7.96 26.73 6.16
CA SER A 68 9.41 26.54 6.20
C SER A 68 9.82 25.12 6.61
N ARG A 69 8.85 24.30 7.00
CA ARG A 69 9.02 22.92 7.46
C ARG A 69 7.95 22.01 6.87
N SER A 70 8.18 20.71 7.00
CA SER A 70 7.21 19.65 6.79
C SER A 70 6.56 19.33 8.14
N ASP A 71 5.23 19.45 8.26
CA ASP A 71 4.49 18.89 9.41
C ASP A 71 3.10 18.42 8.95
N ALA A 72 2.98 17.11 8.76
CA ALA A 72 1.77 16.41 8.35
C ALA A 72 0.57 16.61 9.29
N ARG A 73 0.78 17.01 10.55
CA ARG A 73 -0.32 17.28 11.50
C ARG A 73 -0.89 18.68 11.35
N LEU A 74 -0.14 19.57 10.71
CA LEU A 74 -0.50 20.97 10.51
C LEU A 74 -0.79 21.31 9.04
N ASP A 75 -0.77 20.31 8.16
CA ASP A 75 -0.89 20.48 6.71
C ASP A 75 0.12 21.52 6.20
N GLU A 76 1.36 21.47 6.69
CA GLU A 76 2.43 22.40 6.34
C GLU A 76 3.50 21.67 5.51
N SER A 77 3.87 22.23 4.36
CA SER A 77 4.94 21.69 3.52
C SER A 77 5.87 22.79 3.02
N PRO A 78 7.20 22.56 2.97
CA PRO A 78 8.13 23.49 2.36
C PRO A 78 8.14 23.37 0.83
N LEU A 79 7.44 22.39 0.25
CA LEU A 79 7.47 22.10 -1.19
C LEU A 79 6.33 22.80 -1.93
N CYS A 80 5.12 22.75 -1.38
CA CYS A 80 3.92 23.26 -2.01
C CYS A 80 2.95 23.84 -0.98
N GLY A 81 2.22 24.90 -1.35
CA GLY A 81 1.05 25.37 -0.62
C GLY A 81 -0.10 25.56 -1.59
N ALA A 82 -1.04 24.64 -1.57
CA ALA A 82 -2.13 24.56 -2.53
C ALA A 82 -3.30 23.76 -1.94
N THR A 83 -4.46 23.87 -2.57
CA THR A 83 -5.54 22.89 -2.35
C THR A 83 -5.46 21.83 -3.43
N ILE A 84 -5.12 20.62 -3.02
CA ILE A 84 -5.06 19.44 -3.89
C ILE A 84 -6.44 18.79 -3.92
N ALA A 85 -6.96 18.58 -5.12
CA ALA A 85 -8.23 17.91 -5.30
C ALA A 85 -8.18 16.46 -4.79
N ALA A 86 -9.33 15.93 -4.36
CA ALA A 86 -9.46 14.53 -3.94
C ALA A 86 -9.01 13.55 -5.02
N PHE A 87 -8.59 12.35 -4.60
CA PHE A 87 -8.26 11.26 -5.49
C PHE A 87 -9.49 10.84 -6.32
N ASP A 88 -9.40 11.03 -7.64
CA ASP A 88 -10.42 10.58 -8.59
C ASP A 88 -10.21 9.10 -8.91
N HIS A 89 -11.03 8.26 -8.30
CA HIS A 89 -11.00 6.82 -8.48
C HIS A 89 -11.64 6.35 -9.79
N THR A 90 -12.46 7.20 -10.44
CA THR A 90 -13.32 6.79 -11.55
C THR A 90 -12.58 6.25 -12.78
N PRO A 91 -11.34 6.67 -13.10
CA PRO A 91 -10.57 6.04 -14.18
C PRO A 91 -10.12 4.60 -13.88
N PHE A 92 -10.09 4.20 -12.60
CA PHE A 92 -9.57 2.91 -12.14
C PHE A 92 -10.67 1.92 -11.74
N GLY A 93 -11.89 2.40 -11.49
CA GLY A 93 -13.03 1.57 -11.14
C GLY A 93 -14.25 2.37 -10.72
N ALA A 94 -15.43 1.73 -10.75
CA ALA A 94 -16.69 2.36 -10.35
C ALA A 94 -16.93 2.39 -8.84
N ASP A 95 -16.28 1.50 -8.08
CA ASP A 95 -16.39 1.41 -6.63
C ASP A 95 -15.16 2.05 -5.97
N ARG A 96 -15.36 3.22 -5.34
CA ARG A 96 -14.29 3.93 -4.62
C ARG A 96 -13.63 3.06 -3.56
N GLN A 97 -14.41 2.30 -2.79
CA GLN A 97 -13.87 1.51 -1.69
C GLN A 97 -12.95 0.41 -2.21
N GLN A 98 -13.36 -0.25 -3.30
CA GLN A 98 -12.53 -1.26 -3.96
C GLN A 98 -11.23 -0.66 -4.51
N VAL A 99 -11.31 0.45 -5.25
CA VAL A 99 -10.12 1.11 -5.82
C VAL A 99 -9.15 1.57 -4.73
N VAL A 100 -9.66 2.13 -3.64
CA VAL A 100 -8.83 2.56 -2.50
C VAL A 100 -8.17 1.36 -1.82
N ALA A 101 -8.89 0.26 -1.61
CA ALA A 101 -8.33 -0.95 -1.04
C ALA A 101 -7.22 -1.54 -1.94
N GLU A 102 -7.42 -1.55 -3.26
CA GLU A 102 -6.42 -1.99 -4.23
C GLU A 102 -5.18 -1.09 -4.25
N LEU A 103 -5.35 0.24 -4.15
CA LEU A 103 -4.24 1.19 -4.01
C LEU A 103 -3.42 0.91 -2.74
N VAL A 104 -4.10 0.80 -1.59
CA VAL A 104 -3.44 0.52 -0.30
C VAL A 104 -2.67 -0.79 -0.37
N ALA A 105 -3.30 -1.86 -0.87
CA ALA A 105 -2.65 -3.16 -1.03
C ALA A 105 -1.42 -3.09 -1.95
N GLY A 106 -1.49 -2.30 -3.03
CA GLY A 106 -0.36 -2.07 -3.93
C GLY A 106 0.82 -1.38 -3.23
N VAL A 107 0.55 -0.35 -2.44
CA VAL A 107 1.59 0.34 -1.64
C VAL A 107 2.19 -0.60 -0.59
N GLU A 108 1.34 -1.33 0.14
CA GLU A 108 1.78 -2.30 1.14
C GLU A 108 2.64 -3.43 0.54
N ALA A 109 2.37 -3.84 -0.71
CA ALA A 109 3.17 -4.85 -1.40
C ALA A 109 4.63 -4.41 -1.61
N TYR A 110 4.88 -3.16 -2.00
CA TYR A 110 6.25 -2.62 -2.12
C TYR A 110 6.99 -2.60 -0.78
N TYR A 111 6.24 -2.41 0.31
CA TYR A 111 6.79 -2.32 1.67
C TYR A 111 6.60 -3.57 2.51
N ALA A 112 6.22 -4.71 1.93
CA ALA A 112 5.80 -5.90 2.68
C ALA A 112 6.86 -6.43 3.66
N ARG A 113 8.14 -6.12 3.42
CA ARG A 113 9.30 -6.53 4.25
C ARG A 113 9.59 -5.59 5.42
N TYR A 114 8.94 -4.44 5.50
CA TYR A 114 9.25 -3.38 6.47
C TYR A 114 8.08 -3.11 7.41
N ARG A 115 8.35 -2.45 8.53
CA ARG A 115 7.30 -2.12 9.53
C ARG A 115 6.60 -0.80 9.17
N LEU A 116 5.91 -0.83 8.04
CA LEU A 116 5.04 0.25 7.60
C LEU A 116 3.58 -0.10 7.89
N LEU A 117 2.82 0.87 8.40
CA LEU A 117 1.36 0.83 8.49
C LEU A 117 0.78 1.88 7.55
N VAL A 118 0.02 1.46 6.55
CA VAL A 118 -0.67 2.37 5.62
C VAL A 118 -2.09 2.58 6.11
N VAL A 119 -2.51 3.84 6.23
CA VAL A 119 -3.87 4.21 6.65
C VAL A 119 -4.47 5.24 5.70
N THR A 120 -5.79 5.21 5.56
CA THR A 120 -6.56 6.19 4.78
C THR A 120 -7.42 7.10 5.65
N GLU A 121 -7.48 6.83 6.96
CA GLU A 121 -8.07 7.74 7.95
C GLU A 121 -6.94 8.51 8.64
N ARG A 122 -7.08 9.83 8.73
CA ARG A 122 -6.06 10.70 9.32
C ARG A 122 -5.83 10.36 10.79
N PRO A 123 -4.60 10.01 11.21
CA PRO A 123 -4.29 9.82 12.61
C PRO A 123 -4.54 11.09 13.43
N GLN A 124 -5.26 10.97 14.55
CA GLN A 124 -5.59 12.09 15.43
C GLN A 124 -4.42 12.53 16.34
N SER A 125 -3.38 11.69 16.46
CA SER A 125 -2.21 11.94 17.29
C SER A 125 -1.02 11.11 16.81
N GLY A 126 0.16 11.36 17.38
CA GLY A 126 1.40 10.70 16.99
C GLY A 126 2.05 11.32 15.76
N ASP A 127 3.20 10.75 15.39
CA ASP A 127 3.92 11.10 14.18
C ASP A 127 3.46 10.21 13.03
N TYR A 128 3.29 10.78 11.85
CA TYR A 128 2.98 10.06 10.62
C TYR A 128 3.49 10.83 9.41
N GLN A 129 3.93 10.10 8.40
CA GLN A 129 4.18 10.64 7.07
C GLN A 129 2.84 10.82 6.35
N MET A 130 2.68 11.89 5.58
CA MET A 130 1.48 12.12 4.78
C MET A 130 1.82 12.22 3.30
N LEU A 131 1.12 11.44 2.47
CA LEU A 131 1.10 11.62 1.03
C LEU A 131 -0.29 12.08 0.61
N VAL A 132 -0.35 13.26 0.00
CA VAL A 132 -1.57 13.77 -0.62
C VAL A 132 -1.68 13.19 -2.02
N VAL A 133 -2.64 12.29 -2.22
CA VAL A 133 -2.85 11.59 -3.49
C VAL A 133 -4.06 12.17 -4.18
N GLY A 134 -3.89 12.78 -5.35
CA GLY A 134 -4.95 13.53 -6.00
C GLY A 134 -4.43 14.56 -6.98
N GLY A 135 -5.30 15.44 -7.47
CA GLY A 135 -4.93 16.63 -8.22
C GLY A 135 -3.96 16.45 -9.39
N ARG A 136 -3.24 17.52 -9.71
CA ARG A 136 -2.29 17.62 -10.82
C ARG A 136 -1.00 18.32 -10.39
N PRO A 137 0.14 18.10 -11.08
CA PRO A 137 1.37 18.83 -10.76
C PRO A 137 1.21 20.35 -10.84
N GLU A 138 0.31 20.87 -11.68
CA GLU A 138 0.06 22.30 -11.80
C GLU A 138 -0.50 22.93 -10.52
N ASP A 139 -1.16 22.15 -9.65
CA ASP A 139 -1.65 22.62 -8.35
C ASP A 139 -0.50 23.17 -7.49
N CYS A 140 0.71 22.61 -7.67
CA CYS A 140 1.93 23.01 -7.00
C CYS A 140 2.92 23.77 -7.91
N GLN A 141 2.42 24.37 -9.01
CA GLN A 141 3.23 25.08 -10.00
C GLN A 141 4.36 24.20 -10.57
N ARG A 142 4.09 22.91 -10.77
CA ARG A 142 4.98 21.94 -11.42
C ARG A 142 4.39 21.48 -12.75
N GLN A 143 5.22 20.83 -13.56
CA GLN A 143 4.82 20.30 -14.85
C GLN A 143 5.48 18.94 -15.06
N SER A 144 4.74 18.02 -15.67
CA SER A 144 5.29 16.74 -16.13
C SER A 144 5.99 15.94 -15.02
N ILE A 145 5.42 15.89 -13.81
CA ILE A 145 5.89 15.00 -12.73
C ILE A 145 4.71 14.22 -12.16
N GLY A 146 4.97 12.98 -11.73
CA GLY A 146 3.99 12.12 -11.07
C GLY A 146 3.95 12.31 -9.55
N GLY A 147 5.05 12.75 -8.95
CA GLY A 147 5.12 13.01 -7.52
C GLY A 147 6.13 14.10 -7.15
N LEU A 148 6.03 14.57 -5.91
CA LEU A 148 6.89 15.59 -5.31
C LEU A 148 7.01 15.30 -3.82
N ALA A 149 8.21 14.97 -3.35
CA ALA A 149 8.48 14.67 -1.95
C ALA A 149 9.75 15.37 -1.46
N PRO A 150 9.90 15.60 -0.16
CA PRO A 150 11.18 16.04 0.37
C PRO A 150 12.15 14.87 0.33
N LEU A 151 13.40 15.12 -0.06
CA LEU A 151 14.47 14.16 0.24
C LEU A 151 14.89 14.38 1.70
N ASP A 152 14.32 13.60 2.61
CA ASP A 152 14.57 13.70 4.05
C ASP A 152 15.76 12.84 4.47
N CYS A 153 16.94 13.47 4.48
CA CYS A 153 18.20 12.79 4.72
C CYS A 153 18.23 12.10 6.10
N ALA A 154 18.13 10.76 6.07
CA ALA A 154 18.09 9.89 7.25
C ALA A 154 16.82 10.03 8.11
N ASP A 155 15.65 10.23 7.47
CA ASP A 155 14.34 10.30 8.15
C ASP A 155 14.36 11.28 9.34
N ALA A 156 14.91 12.48 9.11
CA ALA A 156 15.08 13.48 10.14
C ALA A 156 13.76 14.18 10.50
N SER A 157 12.73 14.02 9.68
CA SER A 157 11.40 14.60 9.78
C SER A 157 10.33 13.50 9.74
N PRO A 158 9.84 13.05 10.91
CA PRO A 158 8.86 11.96 10.99
C PRO A 158 7.43 12.39 10.62
N ARG A 159 7.28 13.57 10.02
CA ARG A 159 6.01 14.24 9.72
C ARG A 159 6.04 14.92 8.36
N ASP A 160 6.74 14.31 7.43
CA ASP A 160 6.83 14.83 6.08
C ASP A 160 5.50 14.81 5.34
N VAL A 161 5.39 15.78 4.44
CA VAL A 161 4.28 15.91 3.50
C VAL A 161 4.84 15.83 2.08
N GLY A 162 4.45 14.77 1.37
CA GLY A 162 4.69 14.61 -0.07
C GLY A 162 3.38 14.58 -0.87
N PHE A 163 3.52 14.56 -2.19
CA PHE A 163 2.42 14.69 -3.14
C PHE A 163 2.52 13.62 -4.22
N VAL A 164 1.40 13.00 -4.55
CA VAL A 164 1.25 12.05 -5.66
C VAL A 164 0.16 12.57 -6.58
N TYR A 165 0.55 13.08 -7.74
CA TYR A 165 -0.35 13.66 -8.72
C TYR A 165 -0.98 12.54 -9.56
N SER A 166 -2.18 12.13 -9.16
CA SER A 166 -2.83 10.94 -9.73
C SER A 166 -3.48 11.17 -11.09
N GLN A 167 -3.94 12.38 -11.42
CA GLN A 167 -4.63 12.64 -12.69
C GLN A 167 -3.82 12.33 -13.96
N PRO A 168 -2.49 12.60 -14.04
CA PRO A 168 -1.71 12.18 -15.21
C PRO A 168 -1.40 10.68 -15.26
N ILE A 169 -1.72 9.91 -14.21
CA ILE A 169 -1.37 8.49 -14.11
C ILE A 169 -2.55 7.64 -14.57
N THR A 170 -2.35 6.83 -15.61
CA THR A 170 -3.44 6.11 -16.30
C THR A 170 -3.73 4.71 -15.75
N ALA A 171 -2.94 4.22 -14.80
CA ALA A 171 -3.18 2.93 -14.16
C ALA A 171 -2.91 2.98 -12.65
N LEU A 172 -3.76 2.28 -11.88
CA LEU A 172 -3.75 2.30 -10.41
C LEU A 172 -2.42 1.79 -9.82
N ALA A 173 -1.85 0.75 -10.43
CA ALA A 173 -0.52 0.23 -10.07
C ALA A 173 0.57 1.31 -10.18
N GLY A 174 0.40 2.27 -11.10
CA GLY A 174 1.28 3.42 -11.23
C GLY A 174 1.14 4.36 -10.06
N VAL A 175 -0.09 4.68 -9.65
CA VAL A 175 -0.34 5.52 -8.47
C VAL A 175 0.30 4.87 -7.23
N ALA A 176 0.17 3.55 -7.07
CA ALA A 176 0.82 2.80 -6.01
C ALA A 176 2.36 2.88 -6.09
N LEU A 177 2.95 2.70 -7.27
CA LEU A 177 4.39 2.81 -7.50
C LEU A 177 4.92 4.21 -7.16
N VAL A 178 4.25 5.26 -7.66
CA VAL A 178 4.63 6.65 -7.37
C VAL A 178 4.53 6.91 -5.88
N THR A 179 3.44 6.47 -5.23
CA THR A 179 3.28 6.60 -3.77
C THR A 179 4.45 5.94 -3.02
N ALA A 180 4.88 4.75 -3.45
CA ALA A 180 6.03 4.09 -2.86
C ALA A 180 7.36 4.81 -3.14
N HIS A 181 7.52 5.37 -4.33
CA HIS A 181 8.69 6.16 -4.71
C HIS A 181 8.81 7.43 -3.84
N GLU A 182 7.73 8.20 -3.73
CA GLU A 182 7.70 9.44 -2.94
C GLU A 182 7.91 9.19 -1.44
N LEU A 183 7.30 8.13 -0.88
CA LEU A 183 7.61 7.72 0.50
C LEU A 183 9.08 7.34 0.65
N GLY A 184 9.69 6.71 -0.36
CA GLY A 184 11.12 6.44 -0.37
C GLY A 184 11.97 7.71 -0.15
N HIS A 185 11.65 8.82 -0.83
CA HIS A 185 12.33 10.10 -0.62
C HIS A 185 12.13 10.67 0.78
N MET A 186 10.91 10.59 1.31
CA MET A 186 10.58 11.00 2.69
C MET A 186 11.28 10.12 3.74
N LEU A 187 11.80 8.96 3.36
CA LEU A 187 12.63 8.09 4.19
C LEU A 187 14.12 8.21 3.86
N GLY A 188 14.48 9.19 3.03
CA GLY A 188 15.86 9.50 2.67
C GLY A 188 16.46 8.61 1.60
N LEU A 189 15.68 7.97 0.73
CA LEU A 189 16.25 7.23 -0.39
C LEU A 189 16.49 8.16 -1.58
N PRO A 190 17.67 8.10 -2.24
CA PRO A 190 17.93 8.86 -3.45
C PRO A 190 17.42 8.13 -4.70
N HIS A 191 17.39 8.83 -5.82
CA HIS A 191 17.30 8.16 -7.12
C HIS A 191 18.47 7.22 -7.37
N THR A 192 18.16 6.13 -8.07
CA THR A 192 19.09 5.11 -8.52
C THR A 192 18.96 4.87 -10.02
N LEU A 193 20.01 4.37 -10.64
CA LEU A 193 20.02 4.07 -12.08
C LEU A 193 19.54 2.65 -12.43
N ASP A 194 19.16 1.85 -11.43
CA ASP A 194 18.61 0.51 -11.66
C ASP A 194 17.14 0.61 -12.06
N GLY A 195 16.81 0.36 -13.34
CA GLY A 195 15.46 0.52 -13.84
C GLY A 195 14.40 -0.38 -13.20
N CYS A 196 14.80 -1.45 -12.51
CA CYS A 196 13.89 -2.31 -11.73
C CYS A 196 13.85 -1.92 -10.24
N GLY A 197 14.60 -0.89 -9.84
CA GLY A 197 14.44 -0.22 -8.55
C GLY A 197 13.16 0.60 -8.49
N VAL A 198 12.48 0.60 -7.33
CA VAL A 198 11.38 1.56 -7.03
C VAL A 198 11.90 2.99 -7.14
N MET A 199 13.09 3.26 -6.60
CA MET A 199 13.74 4.59 -6.63
C MET A 199 14.41 4.91 -7.98
N SER A 200 13.87 4.41 -9.08
CA SER A 200 14.40 4.69 -10.40
C SER A 200 13.32 5.20 -11.34
N ASN A 201 13.67 6.25 -12.08
CA ASN A 201 12.81 6.88 -13.09
C ASN A 201 12.81 6.14 -14.43
N PHE A 202 13.55 5.03 -14.53
CA PHE A 202 13.57 4.18 -15.71
C PHE A 202 12.54 3.05 -15.64
N ILE A 203 12.11 2.58 -16.81
CA ILE A 203 11.24 1.41 -16.94
C ILE A 203 12.07 0.15 -16.67
N CYS A 204 11.49 -0.82 -15.96
CA CYS A 204 12.09 -2.14 -15.79
C CYS A 204 11.96 -2.93 -17.11
N SER A 205 13.03 -2.94 -17.91
CA SER A 205 13.04 -3.51 -19.27
C SER A 205 12.96 -5.05 -19.31
N GLY A 206 13.09 -5.73 -18.17
CA GLY A 206 12.97 -7.18 -18.04
C GLY A 206 11.55 -7.70 -17.87
N GLY A 207 10.54 -6.81 -17.80
CA GLY A 207 9.15 -7.19 -17.50
C GLY A 207 8.95 -7.67 -16.05
N GLY A 208 9.92 -7.40 -15.16
CA GLY A 208 9.77 -7.65 -13.73
C GLY A 208 9.09 -6.49 -13.01
N ASP A 209 8.56 -6.78 -11.83
CA ASP A 209 8.05 -5.76 -10.93
C ASP A 209 9.20 -4.91 -10.36
N LYS A 210 8.93 -3.63 -10.14
CA LYS A 210 9.88 -2.78 -9.40
C LYS A 210 9.96 -3.21 -7.94
N ALA A 211 11.14 -3.13 -7.35
CA ALA A 211 11.37 -3.43 -5.94
C ALA A 211 12.41 -2.50 -5.32
N PHE A 212 12.45 -2.42 -3.98
CA PHE A 212 13.62 -1.91 -3.28
C PHE A 212 14.71 -2.97 -3.34
N ILE A 213 15.82 -2.66 -4.00
CA ILE A 213 16.84 -3.65 -4.35
C ILE A 213 17.76 -3.87 -3.15
N ASP A 214 17.97 -5.14 -2.81
CA ASP A 214 18.98 -5.56 -1.85
C ASP A 214 20.31 -5.79 -2.56
N GLY A 215 21.04 -4.69 -2.75
CA GLY A 215 22.32 -4.65 -3.42
C GLY A 215 22.74 -3.22 -3.72
N ASP A 216 24.02 -3.03 -4.05
CA ASP A 216 24.54 -1.72 -4.41
C ASP A 216 24.00 -1.27 -5.76
N GLN A 217 23.27 -0.15 -5.75
CA GLN A 217 22.73 0.52 -6.92
C GLN A 217 23.47 1.83 -7.13
N GLN A 218 23.79 2.18 -8.37
CA GLN A 218 24.39 3.49 -8.67
C GLN A 218 23.40 4.61 -8.37
N VAL A 219 23.83 5.61 -7.59
CA VAL A 219 23.04 6.82 -7.32
C VAL A 219 22.94 7.63 -8.60
N ALA A 220 21.74 8.10 -8.94
CA ALA A 220 21.53 8.90 -10.12
C ALA A 220 22.18 10.30 -9.97
N PRO A 221 22.67 10.92 -11.07
CA PRO A 221 23.40 12.19 -11.01
C PRO A 221 22.68 13.35 -10.31
N ASP A 222 21.36 13.41 -10.40
CA ASP A 222 20.50 14.41 -9.76
C ASP A 222 20.38 14.24 -8.23
N HIS A 223 20.85 13.10 -7.72
CA HIS A 223 20.93 12.77 -6.30
C HIS A 223 22.36 12.57 -5.78
N ALA A 224 23.36 12.61 -6.65
CA ALA A 224 24.75 12.42 -6.28
C ALA A 224 25.25 13.50 -5.30
N GLY A 225 25.88 13.08 -4.19
CA GLY A 225 26.40 13.97 -3.15
C GLY A 225 25.35 14.58 -2.22
N ARG A 226 24.06 14.36 -2.49
CA ARG A 226 22.96 14.76 -1.59
C ARG A 226 22.88 13.77 -0.42
N CYS A 227 22.48 14.26 0.75
CA CYS A 227 22.46 13.50 2.00
C CYS A 227 23.77 12.75 2.37
N GLY A 228 24.91 13.12 1.77
CA GLY A 228 26.18 12.42 1.98
C GLY A 228 26.23 11.02 1.35
N PHE A 229 25.37 10.69 0.39
CA PHE A 229 25.45 9.42 -0.32
C PHE A 229 26.77 9.29 -1.09
N GLY A 230 27.33 8.08 -1.07
CA GLY A 230 28.42 7.69 -1.96
C GLY A 230 27.95 7.52 -3.40
N PRO A 231 28.79 6.95 -4.28
CA PRO A 231 28.41 6.66 -5.68
C PRO A 231 27.36 5.56 -5.79
N THR A 232 27.17 4.76 -4.75
CA THR A 232 26.19 3.68 -4.67
C THR A 232 25.40 3.73 -3.36
N VAL A 233 24.21 3.14 -3.38
CA VAL A 233 23.35 2.92 -2.21
C VAL A 233 22.69 1.54 -2.29
N ASN A 234 22.38 0.95 -1.14
CA ASN A 234 21.48 -0.20 -1.05
C ASN A 234 20.14 0.28 -0.49
N THR A 235 19.12 0.40 -1.34
CA THR A 235 17.82 0.97 -0.96
C THR A 235 17.06 0.07 0.03
N HIS A 236 17.24 -1.25 -0.06
CA HIS A 236 16.68 -2.19 0.93
C HIS A 236 17.28 -1.96 2.32
N ALA A 237 18.60 -1.85 2.42
CA ALA A 237 19.30 -1.62 3.68
C ALA A 237 18.92 -0.27 4.32
N LEU A 238 18.77 0.79 3.52
CA LEU A 238 18.30 2.09 4.01
C LEU A 238 16.88 2.02 4.58
N LEU A 239 15.97 1.27 3.94
CA LEU A 239 14.63 1.07 4.47
C LEU A 239 14.59 0.19 5.73
N LEU A 240 15.44 -0.83 5.82
CA LEU A 240 15.59 -1.59 7.05
C LEU A 240 16.08 -0.71 8.20
N ASP A 241 16.95 0.26 7.94
CA ASP A 241 17.38 1.25 8.93
C ASP A 241 16.24 2.19 9.34
N ALA A 242 15.52 2.76 8.37
CA ALA A 242 14.45 3.73 8.63
C ALA A 242 13.20 3.10 9.26
N LEU A 243 12.77 1.93 8.78
CA LEU A 243 11.48 1.32 9.13
C LEU A 243 11.63 0.09 10.05
N GLY A 244 12.79 -0.56 10.05
CA GLY A 244 12.96 -1.89 10.63
C GLY A 244 12.32 -3.00 9.77
N SER A 245 12.73 -4.24 10.02
CA SER A 245 12.13 -5.42 9.36
C SER A 245 10.75 -5.73 9.94
N ARG A 246 9.80 -6.06 9.07
CA ARG A 246 8.53 -6.64 9.51
C ARG A 246 8.87 -7.97 10.19
N ALA A 247 8.49 -8.13 11.46
CA ALA A 247 8.57 -9.44 12.08
C ALA A 247 7.84 -10.45 11.18
N PRO A 248 8.38 -11.66 10.98
CA PRO A 248 7.56 -12.72 10.42
C PRO A 248 6.25 -12.75 11.20
N PRO A 249 5.09 -12.91 10.55
CA PRO A 249 3.86 -13.15 11.30
C PRO A 249 4.17 -14.29 12.28
N ASP A 250 4.04 -14.02 13.59
CA ASP A 250 4.49 -14.94 14.63
C ASP A 250 3.99 -16.34 14.27
N ALA A 251 4.92 -17.27 14.04
CA ALA A 251 4.60 -18.64 13.66
C ALA A 251 3.92 -19.43 14.82
N GLY A 252 3.39 -18.71 15.81
CA GLY A 252 3.28 -19.13 17.21
C GLY A 252 1.87 -19.16 17.80
N ASP A 253 0.81 -19.18 16.99
CA ASP A 253 -0.55 -19.53 17.46
C ASP A 253 -1.14 -20.75 16.73
N ALA A 254 -0.28 -21.58 16.12
CA ALA A 254 -0.68 -22.88 15.58
C ALA A 254 -0.68 -24.00 16.63
N ASP A 255 -0.12 -23.77 17.82
CA ASP A 255 -0.32 -24.66 18.97
C ASP A 255 -1.69 -24.39 19.59
N GLY A 256 -2.73 -24.70 18.81
CA GLY A 256 -3.99 -25.18 19.34
C GLY A 256 -3.74 -26.49 20.07
N GLY A 257 -3.08 -26.40 21.23
CA GLY A 257 -3.00 -27.45 22.21
C GLY A 257 -4.44 -27.83 22.53
N ALA A 258 -4.87 -28.95 21.96
CA ALA A 258 -5.99 -29.70 22.46
C ALA A 258 -5.70 -29.94 23.93
N SER A 259 -6.28 -29.11 24.79
CA SER A 259 -6.38 -29.41 26.20
C SER A 259 -7.28 -30.63 26.26
N ASP A 260 -6.65 -31.79 26.48
CA ASP A 260 -7.34 -33.02 26.81
C ASP A 260 -8.28 -32.71 27.99
N GLY A 261 -9.56 -32.68 27.66
CA GLY A 261 -10.64 -32.47 28.60
C GLY A 261 -10.63 -33.58 29.63
N ARG A 262 -9.97 -33.34 30.76
CA ARG A 262 -10.22 -34.11 31.97
C ARG A 262 -11.49 -33.56 32.61
N ALA A 263 -12.56 -34.31 32.40
CA ALA A 263 -13.86 -34.06 32.97
C ALA A 263 -13.78 -34.11 34.52
N GLU A 264 -14.09 -32.99 35.17
CA GLU A 264 -14.58 -33.00 36.54
C GLU A 264 -16.11 -32.92 36.51
N THR A 265 -16.73 -34.02 36.89
CA THR A 265 -18.17 -34.16 37.15
C THR A 265 -18.50 -33.64 38.55
N GLY A 266 -19.49 -32.75 38.67
CA GLY A 266 -20.07 -32.42 39.97
C GLY A 266 -21.25 -31.44 39.89
N ALA A 267 -22.48 -31.99 39.93
CA ALA A 267 -23.69 -31.57 40.68
C ALA A 267 -23.99 -30.08 40.92
N ASP A 268 -25.21 -29.57 41.01
CA ASP A 268 -26.60 -30.00 40.85
C ASP A 268 -27.41 -28.69 41.06
N GLY A 269 -28.64 -28.61 40.54
CA GLY A 269 -29.66 -27.78 41.21
C GLY A 269 -30.48 -26.79 40.38
N SER A 270 -31.71 -27.23 40.11
CA SER A 270 -32.97 -26.50 40.37
C SER A 270 -33.57 -25.55 39.31
N ALA A 271 -34.54 -26.13 38.58
CA ALA A 271 -35.95 -25.72 38.40
C ALA A 271 -36.35 -24.23 38.34
N GLY A 272 -37.12 -23.90 37.29
CA GLY A 272 -37.95 -22.70 37.20
C GLY A 272 -38.75 -22.67 35.90
N ASP A 273 -39.97 -23.21 35.95
CA ASP A 273 -41.00 -23.14 34.91
C ASP A 273 -41.50 -21.71 34.64
N GLY A 274 -41.95 -21.44 33.41
CA GLY A 274 -42.67 -20.22 33.07
C GLY A 274 -43.00 -20.11 31.58
N ALA A 275 -44.22 -20.50 31.22
CA ALA A 275 -44.82 -20.43 29.88
C ALA A 275 -45.31 -19.01 29.50
N VAL A 276 -46.03 -18.92 28.37
CA VAL A 276 -46.65 -17.77 27.65
C VAL A 276 -45.71 -17.23 26.55
N GLY A 277 -45.99 -17.32 25.25
CA GLY A 277 -47.26 -17.34 24.50
C GLY A 277 -47.24 -16.12 23.56
N GLY A 278 -47.34 -16.30 22.24
CA GLY A 278 -47.41 -15.15 21.33
C GLY A 278 -47.17 -15.48 19.85
N ASP A 279 -48.26 -15.75 19.16
CA ASP A 279 -48.37 -15.88 17.70
C ASP A 279 -47.95 -14.63 16.93
N GLY A 280 -47.35 -14.82 15.76
CA GLY A 280 -47.00 -13.73 14.85
C GLY A 280 -46.45 -14.22 13.51
N GLY A 281 -47.27 -14.96 12.76
CA GLY A 281 -46.96 -15.28 11.37
C GLY A 281 -47.18 -14.10 10.42
N CYS A 282 -46.36 -14.01 9.37
CA CYS A 282 -46.74 -13.40 8.10
C CYS A 282 -45.96 -14.07 6.95
N ARG A 283 -46.64 -14.11 5.80
CA ARG A 283 -46.54 -15.11 4.76
C ARG A 283 -45.53 -14.78 3.66
N LEU A 284 -45.20 -15.86 2.95
CA LEU A 284 -44.59 -15.94 1.63
C LEU A 284 -45.23 -14.97 0.62
N GLY A 285 -44.38 -14.23 -0.09
CA GLY A 285 -44.67 -13.58 -1.36
C GLY A 285 -43.69 -14.10 -2.42
N ALA A 286 -44.22 -14.48 -3.57
CA ALA A 286 -43.61 -15.32 -4.57
C ALA A 286 -42.80 -14.56 -5.65
N ALA A 287 -41.97 -15.36 -6.34
CA ALA A 287 -41.52 -15.24 -7.74
C ALA A 287 -40.39 -14.24 -8.08
N GLY A 288 -39.26 -14.82 -8.47
CA GLY A 288 -38.14 -14.16 -9.15
C GLY A 288 -36.98 -15.13 -9.34
N ALA A 289 -37.11 -16.09 -10.26
CA ALA A 289 -36.10 -17.10 -10.55
C ALA A 289 -34.84 -16.52 -11.21
N PRO A 290 -33.65 -17.09 -10.97
CA PRO A 290 -32.45 -16.78 -11.72
C PRO A 290 -32.47 -17.46 -13.11
N ILE A 291 -32.18 -16.69 -14.15
CA ILE A 291 -31.92 -17.23 -15.49
C ILE A 291 -30.50 -17.78 -15.50
N CYS A 292 -30.38 -19.10 -15.36
CA CYS A 292 -29.20 -19.83 -15.83
C CYS A 292 -29.27 -19.90 -17.36
N SER A 293 -28.36 -19.20 -18.04
CA SER A 293 -28.20 -19.33 -19.49
C SER A 293 -27.30 -20.54 -19.81
N PRO A 294 -27.76 -21.55 -20.57
CA PRO A 294 -26.95 -22.70 -20.95
C PRO A 294 -26.27 -22.42 -22.30
N LEU A 295 -25.18 -21.66 -22.28
CA LEU A 295 -24.36 -21.44 -23.48
C LEU A 295 -22.90 -21.14 -23.10
N ALA A 296 -22.33 -22.03 -22.29
CA ALA A 296 -20.88 -22.08 -22.03
C ALA A 296 -20.45 -23.54 -21.83
N LEU A 297 -20.79 -24.40 -22.79
CA LEU A 297 -20.30 -25.78 -22.82
C LEU A 297 -19.92 -26.19 -24.25
N LEU A 298 -19.09 -25.39 -24.93
CA LEU A 298 -18.41 -25.83 -26.16
C LEU A 298 -17.20 -24.95 -26.55
N VAL A 299 -16.27 -24.63 -25.64
CA VAL A 299 -14.94 -24.06 -26.03
C VAL A 299 -13.76 -24.66 -25.24
N LEU A 300 -13.99 -25.66 -24.36
CA LEU A 300 -12.91 -26.30 -23.57
C LEU A 300 -12.37 -27.61 -24.19
N LEU A 301 -12.30 -27.70 -25.53
CA LEU A 301 -11.68 -28.84 -26.24
C LEU A 301 -10.79 -28.46 -27.45
N ILE A 302 -10.30 -27.21 -27.54
CA ILE A 302 -9.32 -26.80 -28.59
C ILE A 302 -8.08 -26.06 -28.02
N PHE A 303 -7.82 -26.13 -26.71
CA PHE A 303 -6.55 -25.62 -26.11
C PHE A 303 -5.65 -26.73 -25.55
N GLY A 304 -5.87 -27.96 -26.00
CA GLY A 304 -5.05 -29.13 -25.65
C GLY A 304 -4.20 -29.62 -26.82
N LEU A 305 -3.41 -28.75 -27.44
CA LEU A 305 -2.29 -29.10 -28.36
C LEU A 305 -1.65 -27.79 -28.84
N LEU A 306 -0.66 -27.27 -28.11
CA LEU A 306 0.47 -26.45 -28.57
C LEU A 306 1.21 -25.81 -27.36
N ARG A 307 1.69 -26.65 -26.44
CA ARG A 307 2.76 -26.26 -25.50
C ARG A 307 3.90 -27.25 -25.61
N ARG A 308 4.84 -26.95 -26.50
CA ARG A 308 6.24 -27.40 -26.50
C ARG A 308 7.00 -26.62 -27.58
N ARG A 309 7.49 -25.43 -27.24
CA ARG A 309 8.69 -24.88 -27.88
C ARG A 309 9.72 -24.63 -26.80
N ARG A 310 10.79 -25.41 -26.90
CA ARG A 310 12.02 -25.30 -26.13
C ARG A 310 12.71 -24.00 -26.56
N CYS A 311 13.07 -23.13 -25.63
CA CYS A 311 14.10 -22.13 -25.89
C CYS A 311 15.45 -22.85 -25.78
N ALA A 312 16.02 -23.19 -26.93
CA ALA A 312 17.41 -23.63 -27.03
C ALA A 312 18.28 -22.39 -27.17
N HIS A 313 19.20 -22.25 -26.21
CA HIS A 313 20.30 -21.30 -26.24
C HIS A 313 21.24 -21.64 -27.42
N ARG A 314 21.63 -20.63 -28.21
CA ARG A 314 22.81 -20.71 -29.08
C ARG A 314 23.55 -19.37 -29.02
N PRO A 315 24.86 -19.36 -28.66
CA PRO A 315 25.70 -18.17 -28.76
C PRO A 315 26.16 -17.99 -30.22
N PRO A 316 26.57 -16.78 -30.59
CA PRO A 316 27.99 -16.43 -30.50
C PRO A 316 28.32 -15.37 -29.43
#